data_AF-U2Q594-F1
#
_entry.id   AF-U2Q594-F1
#
_cell.length_a   1.000
_cell.length_b   1.000
_cell.length_c   1.000
_cell.angle_alpha   90.00
_cell.angle_beta   90.00
_cell.angle_gamma   90.00
#
_symmetry.space_group_name_H-M   'P 1'
#
loop_
_entity.id
_entity.type
_entity.pdbx_description
1 polymer ?
#
loop_
_entity_poly.entity_id
_entity_poly.type
_entity_poly.pdbx_seq_one_letter_code
_entity_poly.pdbx_strand_id
1 'polypeptide(L)'
;RDIAQSWTAGVGDFVRGTARLAERPVAVQIDEPCLAMVLDGEVPDESGRHRLDPVDGQRARGVLADAVDAARAGGELVALHCCADDPHLDVLGAAGADALSLDVRAWAGGRWDELAAWCDAAPDRSPWLGLVGADEEEPDVADLARRFARARAGLDVAEDSPRPADWALTPACGLAGASENGQWRILRALAGVADDAGA
;
A
#
# COMPACT_ATOMS: atom_id res chain seq x y z
N ARG A 1 14.91 -11.54 -13.10
CA ARG A 1 15.74 -10.35 -13.41
C ARG A 1 15.30 -9.77 -14.75
N ASP A 2 15.25 -10.60 -15.78
CA ASP A 2 14.85 -10.20 -17.15
C ASP A 2 13.44 -9.62 -17.22
N ILE A 3 12.47 -10.17 -16.45
CA ILE A 3 11.10 -9.63 -16.38
C ILE A 3 11.07 -8.22 -15.76
N ALA A 4 11.74 -8.03 -14.61
CA ALA A 4 11.81 -6.73 -13.96
C ALA A 4 12.51 -5.68 -14.84
N GLN A 5 13.57 -6.08 -15.54
CA GLN A 5 14.27 -5.21 -16.50
C GLN A 5 13.39 -4.86 -17.71
N SER A 6 12.62 -5.81 -18.21
CA SER A 6 11.65 -5.57 -19.29
C SER A 6 10.55 -4.60 -18.85
N TRP A 7 10.02 -4.76 -17.64
CA TRP A 7 9.00 -3.88 -17.07
C TRP A 7 9.53 -2.45 -16.87
N THR A 8 10.70 -2.31 -16.23
CA THR A 8 11.33 -1.00 -15.99
C THR A 8 11.68 -0.27 -17.28
N ALA A 9 12.01 -0.98 -18.36
CA ALA A 9 12.28 -0.38 -19.67
C ALA A 9 11.03 0.24 -20.32
N GLY A 10 9.83 -0.27 -20.04
CA GLY A 10 8.59 0.14 -20.71
C GLY A 10 7.62 0.98 -19.87
N VAL A 11 7.64 0.85 -18.54
CA VAL A 11 6.62 1.44 -17.67
C VAL A 11 6.55 2.96 -17.78
N GLY A 12 7.70 3.65 -17.84
CA GLY A 12 7.73 5.11 -17.90
C GLY A 12 7.05 5.66 -19.16
N ASP A 13 7.25 5.01 -20.31
CA ASP A 13 6.57 5.37 -21.56
C ASP A 13 5.07 5.08 -21.50
N PHE A 14 4.69 3.95 -20.93
CA PHE A 14 3.28 3.60 -20.72
C PHE A 14 2.57 4.63 -19.83
N VAL A 15 3.17 5.02 -18.71
CA VAL A 15 2.60 5.99 -17.77
C VAL A 15 2.48 7.37 -18.43
N ARG A 16 3.51 7.82 -19.16
CA ARG A 16 3.44 9.07 -19.94
C ARG A 16 2.36 9.04 -21.02
N GLY A 17 2.20 7.90 -21.69
CA GLY A 17 1.12 7.70 -22.67
C GLY A 17 -0.25 7.81 -22.02
N THR A 18 -0.43 7.16 -20.87
CA THR A 18 -1.67 7.20 -20.08
C THR A 18 -2.00 8.62 -19.61
N ALA A 19 -1.03 9.35 -19.05
CA ALA A 19 -1.22 10.74 -18.61
C ALA A 19 -1.62 11.67 -19.78
N ARG A 20 -1.00 11.49 -20.96
CA ARG A 20 -1.35 12.24 -22.18
C ARG A 20 -2.78 11.94 -22.62
N LEU A 21 -3.20 10.68 -22.61
CA LEU A 21 -4.55 10.28 -23.01
C LEU A 21 -5.62 10.74 -22.01
N ALA A 22 -5.30 10.74 -20.73
CA ALA A 22 -6.20 11.20 -19.67
C ALA A 22 -6.27 12.74 -19.59
N GLU A 23 -5.36 13.46 -20.27
CA GLU A 23 -5.16 14.92 -20.18
C GLU A 23 -4.99 15.42 -18.75
N ARG A 24 -4.51 14.56 -17.85
CA ARG A 24 -4.38 14.81 -16.42
C ARG A 24 -3.20 14.03 -15.88
N PRO A 25 -2.60 14.49 -14.77
CA PRO A 25 -1.59 13.68 -14.11
C PRO A 25 -2.14 12.36 -13.60
N VAL A 26 -1.23 11.39 -13.45
CA VAL A 26 -1.54 10.05 -12.99
C VAL A 26 -0.68 9.69 -11.78
N ALA A 27 -1.31 9.06 -10.80
CA ALA A 27 -0.61 8.29 -9.78
C ALA A 27 -0.43 6.85 -10.27
N VAL A 28 0.67 6.21 -9.87
CA VAL A 28 0.98 4.82 -10.19
C VAL A 28 1.01 4.03 -8.88
N GLN A 29 0.21 2.98 -8.78
CA GLN A 29 0.32 1.99 -7.71
C GLN A 29 1.00 0.74 -8.28
N ILE A 30 2.06 0.28 -7.62
CA ILE A 30 2.74 -0.98 -7.93
C ILE A 30 2.34 -1.98 -6.85
N ASP A 31 1.67 -3.05 -7.26
CA ASP A 31 1.16 -4.07 -6.35
C ASP A 31 2.16 -5.23 -6.21
N GLU A 32 2.60 -5.49 -4.98
CA GLU A 32 3.52 -6.59 -4.65
C GLU A 32 2.92 -7.49 -3.55
N PRO A 33 1.78 -8.15 -3.82
CA PRO A 33 1.08 -8.99 -2.83
C PRO A 33 1.88 -10.23 -2.42
N CYS A 34 2.86 -10.64 -3.24
CA CYS A 34 3.70 -11.81 -2.98
C CYS A 34 5.03 -11.45 -2.31
N LEU A 35 5.31 -10.17 -2.00
CA LEU A 35 6.61 -9.73 -1.48
C LEU A 35 7.01 -10.50 -0.22
N ALA A 36 6.11 -10.57 0.76
CA ALA A 36 6.35 -11.30 2.00
C ALA A 36 6.67 -12.77 1.73
N MET A 37 5.82 -13.47 0.95
CA MET A 37 6.07 -14.87 0.57
C MET A 37 7.42 -15.09 -0.11
N VAL A 38 7.88 -14.13 -0.91
CA VAL A 38 9.17 -14.20 -1.61
C VAL A 38 10.35 -14.00 -0.65
N LEU A 39 10.23 -13.07 0.29
CA LEU A 39 11.27 -12.79 1.30
C LEU A 39 11.35 -13.89 2.36
N ASP A 40 10.21 -14.50 2.70
CA ASP A 40 10.10 -15.57 3.69
C ASP A 40 10.40 -16.97 3.13
N GLY A 41 10.57 -17.09 1.80
CA GLY A 41 10.81 -18.38 1.16
C GLY A 41 9.60 -19.30 1.20
N GLU A 42 8.40 -18.74 1.07
CA GLU A 42 7.12 -19.46 1.13
C GLU A 42 6.50 -19.71 -0.25
N VAL A 43 7.15 -19.26 -1.32
CA VAL A 43 6.70 -19.50 -2.70
C VAL A 43 6.80 -21.00 -3.03
N PRO A 44 5.69 -21.68 -3.38
CA PRO A 44 5.74 -23.06 -3.82
C PRO A 44 6.59 -23.26 -5.09
N ASP A 45 7.33 -24.35 -5.15
CA ASP A 45 7.96 -24.79 -6.39
C ASP A 45 6.92 -25.33 -7.38
N GLU A 46 7.32 -25.58 -8.63
CA GLU A 46 6.41 -26.08 -9.69
C GLU A 46 5.69 -27.39 -9.31
N SER A 47 6.32 -28.19 -8.44
CA SER A 47 5.76 -29.45 -7.98
C SER A 47 4.77 -29.31 -6.81
N GLY A 48 4.73 -28.14 -6.17
CA GLY A 48 3.97 -27.84 -4.96
C GLY A 48 4.47 -28.56 -3.70
N ARG A 49 5.55 -29.36 -3.81
CA ARG A 49 6.09 -30.20 -2.71
C ARG A 49 7.21 -29.51 -1.95
N HIS A 50 7.84 -28.50 -2.55
CA HIS A 50 8.92 -27.74 -1.95
C HIS A 50 8.59 -26.24 -1.99
N ARG A 51 9.43 -25.47 -1.30
CA ARG A 51 9.44 -24.01 -1.38
C ARG A 51 10.72 -23.53 -2.03
N LEU A 52 10.62 -22.41 -2.74
CA LEU A 52 11.79 -21.72 -3.26
C LEU A 52 12.54 -21.05 -2.10
N ASP A 53 13.86 -20.94 -2.23
CA ASP A 53 14.68 -20.24 -1.25
C ASP A 53 14.24 -18.77 -1.14
N PRO A 54 14.32 -18.18 0.08
CA PRO A 54 14.02 -16.78 0.28
C PRO A 54 14.91 -15.89 -0.58
N VAL A 55 14.32 -14.85 -1.15
CA VAL A 55 15.09 -13.84 -1.88
C VAL A 55 15.74 -12.89 -0.89
N ASP A 56 17.02 -12.58 -1.13
CA ASP A 56 17.75 -11.57 -0.37
C ASP A 56 17.02 -10.21 -0.35
N GLY A 57 16.76 -9.68 0.84
CA GLY A 57 15.99 -8.45 1.03
C GLY A 57 16.61 -7.23 0.34
N GLN A 58 17.95 -7.13 0.32
CA GLN A 58 18.64 -6.03 -0.37
C GLN A 58 18.45 -6.13 -1.89
N ARG A 59 18.44 -7.34 -2.44
CA ARG A 59 18.09 -7.57 -3.85
C ARG A 59 16.63 -7.22 -4.14
N ALA A 60 15.69 -7.62 -3.29
CA ALA A 60 14.27 -7.29 -3.46
C ALA A 60 14.06 -5.77 -3.44
N ARG A 61 14.64 -5.10 -2.45
CA ARG A 61 14.65 -3.63 -2.35
C ARG A 61 15.19 -2.96 -3.61
N GLY A 62 16.31 -3.43 -4.14
CA GLY A 62 16.89 -2.86 -5.36
C GLY A 62 15.95 -2.96 -6.57
N VAL A 63 15.27 -4.08 -6.73
CA VAL A 63 14.28 -4.27 -7.80
C VAL A 63 13.07 -3.35 -7.62
N LEU A 64 12.56 -3.22 -6.39
CA LEU A 64 11.45 -2.32 -6.09
C LEU A 64 11.84 -0.85 -6.30
N ALA A 65 13.05 -0.46 -5.92
CA ALA A 65 13.56 0.90 -6.14
C ALA A 65 13.68 1.22 -7.64
N ASP A 66 14.26 0.31 -8.43
CA ASP A 66 14.32 0.45 -9.89
C ASP A 66 12.91 0.59 -10.48
N ALA A 67 11.93 -0.14 -9.94
CA ALA A 67 10.56 -0.10 -10.39
C ALA A 67 9.87 1.25 -10.07
N VAL A 68 10.05 1.75 -8.84
CA VAL A 68 9.56 3.05 -8.40
C VAL A 68 10.15 4.17 -9.25
N ASP A 69 11.46 4.18 -9.46
CA ASP A 69 12.15 5.19 -10.25
C ASP A 69 11.68 5.20 -11.72
N ALA A 70 11.48 4.01 -12.30
CA ALA A 70 10.97 3.89 -13.66
C ALA A 70 9.52 4.42 -13.80
N ALA A 71 8.66 4.15 -12.81
CA ALA A 71 7.29 4.67 -12.77
C ALA A 71 7.25 6.19 -12.58
N ARG A 72 8.13 6.74 -11.74
CA ARG A 72 8.24 8.18 -11.46
C ARG A 72 8.61 9.00 -12.70
N ALA A 73 9.22 8.39 -13.71
CA ALA A 73 9.52 9.06 -14.98
C ALA A 73 8.25 9.54 -15.75
N GLY A 74 7.07 9.05 -15.38
CA GLY A 74 5.79 9.49 -15.96
C GLY A 74 4.67 9.77 -14.96
N GLY A 75 4.76 9.27 -13.73
CA GLY A 75 3.75 9.46 -12.68
C GLY A 75 4.12 10.60 -11.73
N GLU A 76 3.11 11.30 -11.22
CA GLU A 76 3.30 12.36 -10.20
C GLU A 76 3.45 11.79 -8.79
N LEU A 77 2.88 10.63 -8.53
CA LEU A 77 2.93 9.92 -7.26
C LEU A 77 3.09 8.43 -7.55
N VAL A 78 4.02 7.77 -6.88
CA VAL A 78 4.23 6.33 -6.94
C VAL A 78 3.95 5.73 -5.56
N ALA A 79 2.96 4.85 -5.49
CA ALA A 79 2.61 4.09 -4.30
C ALA A 79 3.04 2.62 -4.45
N LEU A 80 3.45 1.99 -3.34
CA LEU A 80 3.58 0.54 -3.27
C LEU A 80 2.44 -0.06 -2.45
N HIS A 81 1.84 -1.13 -2.95
CA HIS A 81 0.82 -1.87 -2.23
C HIS A 81 1.31 -3.25 -1.81
N CYS A 82 1.05 -3.61 -0.55
CA CYS A 82 1.18 -4.97 -0.05
C CYS A 82 0.05 -5.24 0.95
N CYS A 83 -0.71 -6.32 0.72
CA CYS A 83 -1.80 -6.74 1.60
C CYS A 83 -1.38 -7.86 2.58
N ALA A 84 -0.09 -8.18 2.66
CA ALA A 84 0.40 -9.14 3.65
C ALA A 84 0.34 -8.54 5.06
N ASP A 85 0.04 -9.37 6.06
CA ASP A 85 0.03 -8.93 7.46
C ASP A 85 1.39 -8.36 7.88
N ASP A 86 2.48 -9.02 7.46
CA ASP A 86 3.85 -8.51 7.56
C ASP A 86 4.38 -8.17 6.16
N PRO A 87 4.39 -6.87 5.77
CA PRO A 87 4.80 -6.47 4.44
C PRO A 87 6.32 -6.29 4.30
N HIS A 88 7.13 -6.58 5.33
CA HIS A 88 8.57 -6.29 5.37
C HIS A 88 8.85 -4.80 5.09
N LEU A 89 8.42 -3.93 6.02
CA LEU A 89 8.50 -2.46 5.86
C LEU A 89 9.93 -1.94 5.67
N ASP A 90 10.93 -2.65 6.20
CA ASP A 90 12.35 -2.34 6.01
C ASP A 90 12.77 -2.47 4.54
N VAL A 91 12.19 -3.41 3.80
CA VAL A 91 12.40 -3.60 2.36
C VAL A 91 11.49 -2.69 1.56
N LEU A 92 10.18 -2.74 1.83
CA LEU A 92 9.14 -2.02 1.08
C LEU A 92 9.31 -0.49 1.22
N GLY A 93 9.47 0.00 2.45
CA GLY A 93 9.60 1.42 2.74
C GLY A 93 10.93 2.03 2.27
N ALA A 94 11.96 1.19 2.09
CA ALA A 94 13.26 1.62 1.59
C ALA A 94 13.38 1.62 0.05
N ALA A 95 12.31 1.26 -0.66
CA ALA A 95 12.21 1.32 -2.12
C ALA A 95 11.99 2.75 -2.67
N GLY A 96 11.71 3.72 -1.79
CA GLY A 96 11.66 5.14 -2.18
C GLY A 96 10.34 5.60 -2.81
N ALA A 97 9.25 4.86 -2.60
CA ALA A 97 7.92 5.27 -2.99
C ALA A 97 7.41 6.47 -2.17
N ASP A 98 6.49 7.22 -2.77
CA ASP A 98 5.87 8.40 -2.17
C ASP A 98 4.74 8.00 -1.21
N ALA A 99 4.09 6.86 -1.45
CA ALA A 99 3.06 6.30 -0.59
C ALA A 99 3.19 4.79 -0.36
N LEU A 100 2.70 4.30 0.78
CA LEU A 100 2.57 2.88 1.09
C LEU A 100 1.11 2.53 1.38
N SER A 101 0.55 1.61 0.61
CA SER A 101 -0.82 1.09 0.73
C SER A 101 -0.82 -0.28 1.39
N LEU A 102 -1.20 -0.30 2.68
CA LEU A 102 -0.95 -1.42 3.58
C LEU A 102 -2.24 -1.91 4.22
N ASP A 103 -2.42 -3.22 4.31
CA ASP A 103 -3.46 -3.79 5.17
C ASP A 103 -3.03 -3.65 6.64
N VAL A 104 -3.67 -2.72 7.36
CA VAL A 104 -3.36 -2.44 8.76
C VAL A 104 -4.40 -3.00 9.73
N ARG A 105 -5.38 -3.78 9.24
CA ARG A 105 -6.49 -4.28 10.06
C ARG A 105 -6.02 -5.12 11.25
N ALA A 106 -4.99 -5.94 11.03
CA ALA A 106 -4.40 -6.82 12.05
C ALA A 106 -3.15 -6.21 12.71
N TRP A 107 -2.85 -4.93 12.49
CA TRP A 107 -1.64 -4.30 13.03
C TRP A 107 -1.71 -4.04 14.53
N ALA A 108 -0.59 -4.33 15.19
CA ALA A 108 -0.36 -4.11 16.61
C ALA A 108 1.14 -3.98 16.88
N GLY A 109 1.51 -3.27 17.94
CA GLY A 109 2.90 -3.16 18.40
C GLY A 109 3.83 -2.47 17.40
N GLY A 110 5.08 -2.97 17.30
CA GLY A 110 6.21 -2.31 16.64
C GLY A 110 6.07 -2.01 15.16
N ARG A 111 5.11 -2.60 14.44
CA ARG A 111 4.82 -2.25 13.04
C ARG A 111 4.40 -0.77 12.89
N TRP A 112 3.70 -0.25 13.89
CA TRP A 112 3.35 1.17 13.92
C TRP A 112 4.59 2.06 14.06
N ASP A 113 5.55 1.66 14.90
CA ASP A 113 6.82 2.38 15.08
C ASP A 113 7.64 2.41 13.77
N GLU A 114 7.67 1.29 13.03
CA GLU A 114 8.33 1.20 11.73
C GLU A 114 7.68 2.12 10.68
N LEU A 115 6.34 2.13 10.61
CA LEU A 115 5.62 3.03 9.71
C LEU A 115 5.78 4.50 10.11
N ALA A 116 5.77 4.81 11.41
CA ALA A 116 6.03 6.16 11.93
C ALA A 116 7.43 6.63 11.52
N ALA A 117 8.45 5.80 11.71
CA ALA A 117 9.81 6.10 11.27
C ALA A 117 9.92 6.29 9.75
N TRP A 118 9.13 5.53 8.96
CA TRP A 118 9.05 5.74 7.52
C TRP A 118 8.44 7.11 7.18
N CYS A 119 7.32 7.49 7.80
CA CYS A 119 6.69 8.80 7.61
C CYS A 119 7.64 9.94 8.01
N ASP A 120 8.31 9.86 9.17
CA ASP A 120 9.20 10.91 9.68
C ASP A 120 10.45 11.13 8.84
N ALA A 121 10.87 10.12 8.07
CA ALA A 121 12.07 10.21 7.24
C ALA A 121 11.91 11.14 6.03
N ALA A 122 10.67 11.47 5.61
CA ALA A 122 10.42 12.51 4.60
C ALA A 122 9.01 13.10 4.71
N PRO A 123 8.86 14.43 4.69
CA PRO A 123 7.58 15.11 4.96
C PRO A 123 6.49 14.84 3.92
N ASP A 124 6.86 14.41 2.71
CA ASP A 124 5.93 14.17 1.61
C ASP A 124 5.44 12.71 1.53
N ARG A 125 5.85 11.86 2.50
CA ARG A 125 5.46 10.44 2.55
C ARG A 125 4.05 10.26 3.07
N SER A 126 3.26 9.50 2.32
CA SER A 126 1.83 9.33 2.56
C SER A 126 1.48 7.88 2.92
N PRO A 127 1.06 7.58 4.16
CA PRO A 127 0.51 6.27 4.49
C PRO A 127 -0.95 6.14 3.97
N TRP A 128 -1.20 5.07 3.23
CA TRP A 128 -2.53 4.68 2.77
C TRP A 128 -2.97 3.47 3.60
N LEU A 129 -3.88 3.72 4.53
CA LEU A 129 -4.28 2.81 5.59
C LEU A 129 -5.44 1.93 5.10
N GLY A 130 -5.17 0.65 4.86
CA GLY A 130 -6.16 -0.36 4.54
C GLY A 130 -6.94 -0.78 5.78
N LEU A 131 -8.20 -0.35 5.88
CA LEU A 131 -9.00 -0.53 7.10
C LEU A 131 -10.11 -1.58 6.99
N VAL A 132 -10.42 -2.05 5.78
CA VAL A 132 -11.57 -2.95 5.52
C VAL A 132 -11.30 -3.84 4.31
N GLY A 133 -11.62 -5.12 4.41
CA GLY A 133 -11.47 -6.09 3.33
C GLY A 133 -12.69 -6.17 2.40
N ALA A 134 -12.51 -6.79 1.24
CA ALA A 134 -13.60 -7.07 0.31
C ALA A 134 -14.64 -8.08 0.88
N ASP A 135 -14.25 -8.86 1.88
CA ASP A 135 -15.09 -9.80 2.63
C ASP A 135 -15.99 -9.13 3.68
N GLU A 136 -15.74 -7.86 4.00
CA GLU A 136 -16.48 -7.06 4.98
C GLU A 136 -17.53 -6.16 4.28
N GLU A 137 -18.44 -6.73 3.48
CA GLU A 137 -19.36 -6.00 2.60
C GLU A 137 -20.40 -5.09 3.30
N GLU A 138 -20.64 -5.31 4.59
CA GLU A 138 -21.48 -4.48 5.46
C GLU A 138 -20.62 -3.91 6.60
N PRO A 139 -19.73 -2.95 6.30
CA PRO A 139 -18.77 -2.46 7.28
C PRO A 139 -19.45 -1.70 8.41
N ASP A 140 -19.05 -1.99 9.65
CA ASP A 140 -19.40 -1.17 10.81
C ASP A 140 -18.56 0.11 10.81
N VAL A 141 -19.19 1.25 10.56
CA VAL A 141 -18.54 2.58 10.56
C VAL A 141 -17.86 2.87 11.89
N ALA A 142 -18.46 2.46 13.01
CA ALA A 142 -17.85 2.66 14.32
C ALA A 142 -16.59 1.80 14.49
N ASP A 143 -16.56 0.60 13.92
CA ASP A 143 -15.36 -0.24 13.90
C ASP A 143 -14.25 0.34 13.04
N LEU A 144 -14.60 0.80 11.83
CA LEU A 144 -13.67 1.52 10.95
C LEU A 144 -13.06 2.75 11.64
N ALA A 145 -13.87 3.56 12.31
CA ALA A 145 -13.40 4.71 13.08
C ALA A 145 -12.44 4.30 14.21
N ARG A 146 -12.72 3.19 14.91
CA ARG A 146 -11.80 2.63 15.93
C ARG A 146 -10.48 2.14 15.32
N ARG A 147 -10.52 1.44 14.17
CA ARG A 147 -9.31 1.00 13.45
C ARG A 147 -8.46 2.20 13.03
N PHE A 148 -9.11 3.24 12.52
CA PHE A 148 -8.45 4.48 12.15
C PHE A 148 -7.86 5.22 13.36
N ALA A 149 -8.60 5.34 14.47
CA ALA A 149 -8.08 5.94 15.71
C ALA A 149 -6.87 5.17 16.26
N ARG A 150 -6.86 3.84 16.16
CA ARG A 150 -5.68 3.02 16.50
C ARG A 150 -4.50 3.33 15.59
N ALA A 151 -4.72 3.46 14.28
CA ALA A 151 -3.65 3.83 13.36
C ALA A 151 -3.06 5.20 13.67
N ARG A 152 -3.91 6.19 13.97
CA ARG A 152 -3.46 7.53 14.41
C ARG A 152 -2.62 7.46 15.68
N ALA A 153 -3.09 6.73 16.69
CA ALA A 153 -2.34 6.55 17.93
C ALA A 153 -1.00 5.85 17.73
N GLY A 154 -0.93 4.86 16.83
CA GLY A 154 0.33 4.17 16.49
C GLY A 154 1.32 5.05 15.72
N LEU A 155 0.84 6.07 15.01
CA LEU A 155 1.64 7.04 14.28
C LEU A 155 1.86 8.34 15.06
N ASP A 156 1.66 8.29 16.39
CA ASP A 156 1.81 9.42 17.32
C ASP A 156 0.99 10.68 16.96
N VAL A 157 -0.12 10.50 16.23
CA VAL A 157 -1.05 11.58 15.90
C VAL A 157 -2.12 11.66 16.99
N ALA A 158 -2.12 12.77 17.74
CA ALA A 158 -3.09 13.03 18.81
C ALA A 158 -4.54 12.87 18.31
N GLU A 159 -5.41 12.29 19.13
CA GLU A 159 -6.79 11.95 18.77
C GLU A 159 -7.59 13.16 18.28
N ASP A 160 -7.47 14.29 18.97
CA ASP A 160 -8.21 15.53 18.69
C ASP A 160 -7.60 16.37 17.54
N SER A 161 -6.45 15.97 16.99
CA SER A 161 -5.86 16.70 15.87
C SER A 161 -6.66 16.49 14.59
N PRO A 162 -6.63 17.43 13.62
CA PRO A 162 -7.09 17.12 12.27
C PRO A 162 -6.25 15.98 11.68
N ARG A 163 -6.87 15.13 10.86
CA ARG A 163 -6.13 14.14 10.08
C ARG A 163 -5.13 14.85 9.15
N PRO A 164 -3.89 14.35 9.02
CA PRO A 164 -2.96 14.82 8.00
C PRO A 164 -3.56 14.64 6.59
N ALA A 165 -3.57 15.71 5.80
CA ALA A 165 -4.28 15.75 4.51
C ALA A 165 -3.71 14.76 3.49
N ASP A 166 -2.45 14.41 3.64
CA ASP A 166 -1.67 13.49 2.84
C ASP A 166 -1.99 12.02 3.14
N TRP A 167 -2.62 11.66 4.26
CA TRP A 167 -3.00 10.27 4.51
C TRP A 167 -4.15 9.83 3.60
N ALA A 168 -4.29 8.53 3.35
CA ALA A 168 -5.47 7.96 2.70
C ALA A 168 -6.07 6.84 3.53
N LEU A 169 -7.40 6.69 3.48
CA LEU A 169 -8.11 5.55 4.03
C LEU A 169 -8.57 4.71 2.85
N THR A 170 -8.16 3.44 2.82
CA THR A 170 -8.36 2.56 1.68
C THR A 170 -9.01 1.24 2.12
N PRO A 171 -9.57 0.47 1.17
CA PRO A 171 -9.67 -0.97 1.36
C PRO A 171 -8.30 -1.59 1.60
N ALA A 172 -8.28 -2.76 2.24
CA ALA A 172 -7.06 -3.54 2.49
C ALA A 172 -6.42 -4.09 1.21
N CYS A 173 -7.21 -4.32 0.17
CA CYS A 173 -6.78 -4.76 -1.16
C CYS A 173 -7.87 -4.42 -2.19
N GLY A 174 -7.76 -4.90 -3.42
CA GLY A 174 -8.79 -4.75 -4.44
C GLY A 174 -10.15 -5.33 -4.02
N LEU A 175 -11.23 -4.71 -4.47
CA LEU A 175 -12.60 -5.09 -4.08
C LEU A 175 -13.25 -6.12 -5.01
N ALA A 176 -12.47 -6.84 -5.83
CA ALA A 176 -12.99 -7.81 -6.80
C ALA A 176 -13.72 -9.00 -6.15
N GLY A 177 -13.43 -9.28 -4.87
CA GLY A 177 -14.11 -10.32 -4.09
C GLY A 177 -15.47 -9.90 -3.50
N ALA A 178 -15.82 -8.62 -3.55
CA ALA A 178 -17.08 -8.08 -3.03
C ALA A 178 -18.16 -8.01 -4.11
N SER A 179 -19.44 -8.07 -3.71
CA SER A 179 -20.56 -7.69 -4.58
C SER A 179 -20.49 -6.21 -4.97
N GLU A 180 -21.12 -5.81 -6.09
CA GLU A 180 -21.18 -4.39 -6.52
C GLU A 180 -21.73 -3.47 -5.41
N ASN A 181 -22.77 -3.92 -4.69
CA ASN A 181 -23.31 -3.18 -3.56
C ASN A 181 -22.33 -3.13 -2.38
N GLY A 182 -21.62 -4.23 -2.10
CA GLY A 182 -20.56 -4.29 -1.10
C GLY A 182 -19.44 -3.29 -1.39
N GLN A 183 -18.99 -3.20 -2.66
CA GLN A 183 -17.99 -2.23 -3.10
C GLN A 183 -18.41 -0.79 -2.76
N TRP A 184 -19.64 -0.42 -3.10
CA TRP A 184 -20.17 0.92 -2.79
C TRP A 184 -20.29 1.19 -1.29
N ARG A 185 -20.72 0.20 -0.50
CA ARG A 185 -20.83 0.35 0.96
C ARG A 185 -19.47 0.54 1.62
N ILE A 186 -18.49 -0.26 1.22
CA ILE A 186 -17.11 -0.16 1.69
C ILE A 186 -16.54 1.23 1.41
N LEU A 187 -16.60 1.68 0.14
CA LEU A 187 -16.07 2.99 -0.24
C LEU A 187 -16.80 4.15 0.47
N ARG A 188 -18.12 4.05 0.63
CA ARG A 188 -18.91 5.05 1.35
C ARG A 188 -18.56 5.12 2.84
N ALA A 189 -18.33 3.98 3.47
CA ALA A 189 -17.96 3.94 4.88
C ALA A 189 -16.55 4.54 5.11
N LEU A 190 -15.58 4.21 4.24
CA LEU A 190 -14.25 4.83 4.28
C LEU A 190 -14.30 6.34 4.08
N ALA A 191 -15.06 6.82 3.10
CA ALA A 191 -15.24 8.26 2.87
C ALA A 191 -15.87 8.95 4.07
N GLY A 192 -16.92 8.36 4.68
CA GLY A 192 -17.54 8.91 5.88
C GLY A 192 -16.57 9.05 7.06
N VAL A 193 -15.76 8.03 7.33
CA VAL A 193 -14.73 8.10 8.38
C VAL A 193 -13.64 9.13 8.05
N ALA A 194 -13.24 9.23 6.79
CA ALA A 194 -12.24 10.21 6.36
C ALA A 194 -12.74 11.66 6.52
N ASP A 195 -14.02 11.91 6.21
CA ASP A 195 -14.66 13.22 6.34
C ASP A 195 -14.82 13.60 7.82
N ASP A 196 -15.31 12.69 8.66
CA ASP A 196 -15.49 12.92 10.11
C ASP A 196 -14.15 13.19 10.83
N ALA A 197 -13.06 12.61 10.33
CA ALA A 197 -11.71 12.78 10.89
C ALA A 197 -10.97 14.04 10.40
N GLY A 198 -11.45 14.67 9.34
CA GLY A 198 -10.87 15.88 8.74
C GLY A 198 -11.65 17.16 9.01
N ALA A 199 -12.81 17.06 9.67
CA ALA A 199 -13.63 18.17 10.13
C ALA A 199 -13.07 18.84 11.40
#